data_AF-A0A2C4GKK0-F1
#
_entry.id   AF-A0A2C4GKK0-F1
#
_cell.length_a   1.000
_cell.length_b   1.000
_cell.length_c   1.000
_cell.angle_alpha   90.00
_cell.angle_beta   90.00
_cell.angle_gamma   90.00
#
_symmetry.space_group_name_H-M   'P 1'
#
loop_
_entity.id
_entity.type
_entity.pdbx_description
1 polymer ?
#
loop_
_entity_poly.entity_id
_entity_poly.type
_entity_poly.pdbx_seq_one_letter_code
_entity_poly.pdbx_strand_id
1 'polypeptide(L)'
;MELFKGKVVCPRCDGNGLVCKVEIKDIDKVVYVCDECDATWLHKDRFGMNNFVNYETFLRENSLSYMEANVVRLGYDWYKG
;
A
#
# COMPACT_ATOMS: atom_id res chain seq x y z
N MET A 1 4.87 -1.91 14.04
CA MET A 1 3.77 -2.23 13.11
C MET A 1 2.67 -2.89 13.91
N GLU A 2 1.44 -2.46 13.72
CA GLU A 2 0.26 -2.97 14.44
C GLU A 2 -0.56 -3.90 13.54
N LEU A 3 -1.23 -4.87 14.14
CA LEU A 3 -2.05 -5.87 13.44
C LEU A 3 -3.48 -5.90 13.98
N PHE A 4 -4.46 -6.01 13.09
CA PHE A 4 -5.85 -6.27 13.40
C PHE A 4 -6.29 -7.56 12.71
N LYS A 5 -6.65 -8.59 13.48
CA LYS A 5 -7.01 -9.93 12.97
C LYS A 5 -5.96 -10.49 11.98
N GLY A 6 -4.67 -10.28 12.28
CA GLY A 6 -3.55 -10.73 11.46
C GLY A 6 -3.24 -9.88 10.23
N LYS A 7 -3.94 -8.76 10.01
CA LYS A 7 -3.73 -7.85 8.88
C LYS A 7 -3.02 -6.58 9.35
N VAL A 8 -2.19 -5.99 8.50
CA VAL A 8 -1.41 -4.79 8.85
C VAL A 8 -2.30 -3.56 8.88
N VAL A 9 -2.27 -2.87 10.02
CA VAL A 9 -3.02 -1.65 10.28
C VAL A 9 -2.25 -0.45 9.73
N CYS A 10 -2.95 0.47 9.08
CA CYS A 10 -2.35 1.69 8.57
C CYS A 10 -1.99 2.64 9.73
N PRO A 11 -0.71 3.00 9.92
CA PRO A 11 -0.32 3.94 10.96
C PRO A 11 -0.66 5.40 10.61
N ARG A 12 -0.96 5.72 9.34
CA ARG A 12 -1.19 7.10 8.91
C ARG A 12 -2.59 7.60 9.23
N CYS A 13 -3.61 6.77 9.13
CA CYS A 13 -5.01 7.15 9.36
C CYS A 13 -5.51 6.71 10.73
N ASP A 14 -4.63 6.68 11.73
CA ASP A 14 -4.94 6.29 13.11
C ASP A 14 -5.63 4.91 13.21
N GLY A 15 -5.21 3.99 12.34
CA GLY A 15 -5.70 2.63 12.29
C GLY A 15 -7.09 2.42 11.69
N ASN A 16 -7.70 3.45 11.08
CA ASN A 16 -9.00 3.32 10.41
C ASN A 16 -8.95 2.43 9.16
N GLY A 17 -7.78 2.28 8.53
CA GLY A 17 -7.59 1.50 7.31
C GLY A 17 -6.62 0.33 7.48
N LEU A 18 -6.71 -0.62 6.55
CA LEU A 18 -5.82 -1.77 6.44
C LEU A 18 -4.91 -1.61 5.23
N VAL A 19 -3.70 -2.16 5.34
CA VAL A 19 -2.72 -2.13 4.26
C VAL A 19 -2.90 -3.35 3.36
N CYS A 20 -3.30 -3.10 2.11
CA CYS A 20 -3.41 -4.08 1.05
C CYS A 20 -2.09 -4.21 0.30
N LYS A 21 -1.69 -5.43 -0.07
CA LYS A 21 -0.57 -5.66 -0.98
C LYS A 21 -1.07 -5.53 -2.41
N VAL A 22 -0.37 -4.72 -3.19
CA VAL A 22 -0.75 -4.37 -4.55
C VAL A 22 0.43 -4.61 -5.49
N GLU A 23 0.19 -5.26 -6.61
CA GLU A 23 1.17 -5.45 -7.67
C GLU A 23 0.77 -4.60 -8.89
N ILE A 24 1.68 -3.75 -9.35
CA ILE A 24 1.51 -2.88 -10.52
C ILE A 24 2.31 -3.50 -11.65
N LYS A 25 1.61 -4.14 -12.58
CA LYS A 25 2.21 -4.97 -13.64
C LYS A 25 3.00 -4.15 -14.65
N ASP A 26 2.60 -2.91 -14.93
CA ASP A 26 3.27 -2.05 -15.93
C ASP A 26 4.73 -1.74 -15.59
N ILE A 27 5.06 -1.75 -14.30
CA ILE A 27 6.39 -1.38 -13.78
C ILE A 27 7.03 -2.48 -12.94
N ASP A 28 6.44 -3.68 -12.91
CA ASP A 28 6.89 -4.83 -12.11
C ASP A 28 7.20 -4.46 -10.65
N LYS A 29 6.30 -3.70 -10.01
CA LYS A 29 6.46 -3.29 -8.61
C LYS A 29 5.34 -3.81 -7.72
N VAL A 30 5.74 -4.24 -6.54
CA VAL A 30 4.84 -4.48 -5.42
C VAL A 30 4.91 -3.31 -4.45
N VAL A 31 3.75 -2.78 -4.09
CA VAL A 31 3.57 -1.74 -3.09
C VAL A 31 2.52 -2.15 -2.07
N TYR A 32 2.47 -1.43 -0.95
CA TYR A 32 1.58 -1.71 0.16
C TYR A 32 0.75 -0.46 0.41
N VAL A 33 -0.55 -0.53 0.13
CA VAL A 33 -1.44 0.65 0.04
C VAL A 33 -2.53 0.56 1.10
N CYS A 34 -2.71 1.61 1.88
CA CYS A 34 -3.86 1.77 2.77
C CYS A 34 -5.15 1.90 1.95
N ASP A 35 -6.19 1.15 2.31
CA ASP A 35 -7.50 1.20 1.65
C ASP A 35 -8.38 2.41 2.01
N GLU A 36 -8.02 3.16 3.05
CA GLU A 36 -8.76 4.35 3.48
C GLU A 36 -8.11 5.68 3.07
N CYS A 37 -6.77 5.78 3.09
CA CYS A 37 -6.09 7.07 2.97
C CYS A 37 -5.00 7.13 1.88
N ASP A 38 -4.92 6.11 1.02
CA ASP A 38 -3.95 5.99 -0.07
C ASP A 38 -2.47 6.08 0.33
N ALA A 39 -2.16 5.99 1.62
CA ALA A 39 -0.77 5.92 2.09
C ALA A 39 -0.13 4.65 1.53
N THR A 40 1.01 4.81 0.86
CA THR A 40 1.70 3.76 0.14
C THR A 40 3.12 3.60 0.68
N TRP A 41 3.48 2.36 1.01
CA TRP A 41 4.83 1.96 1.41
C TRP A 41 5.44 1.03 0.37
N LEU A 42 6.77 1.12 0.21
CA LEU A 42 7.52 0.33 -0.76
C LEU A 42 8.15 -0.94 -0.16
N HIS A 43 8.13 -1.06 1.17
CA HIS A 43 8.74 -2.16 1.90
C HIS A 43 7.73 -2.79 2.87
N LYS A 44 7.73 -4.12 2.94
CA LYS A 44 6.76 -4.93 3.71
C LYS A 44 6.96 -4.91 5.22
N ASP A 45 8.04 -4.32 5.70
CA ASP A 45 8.52 -4.39 7.08
C ASP A 45 8.64 -3.01 7.74
N ARG A 46 8.36 -1.92 7.00
CA ARG A 46 8.55 -0.55 7.46
C ARG A 46 7.32 0.32 7.21
N PHE A 47 6.39 0.31 8.16
CA PHE A 47 5.18 1.15 8.14
C PHE A 47 5.27 2.20 9.23
N GLY A 48 5.58 3.43 8.85
CA GLY A 48 5.66 4.60 9.72
C GLY A 48 4.89 5.79 9.15
N MET A 49 4.62 6.77 10.02
CA MET A 49 3.95 8.02 9.64
C MET A 49 4.81 8.95 8.79
N ASN A 50 6.11 8.68 8.64
CA ASN A 50 7.07 9.55 7.94
C ASN A 50 7.72 8.91 6.71
N ASN A 51 7.30 7.71 6.32
CA ASN A 51 7.93 6.95 5.24
C ASN A 51 6.91 6.39 4.23
N PHE A 52 5.86 7.15 3.96
CA PHE A 52 4.84 6.83 2.97
C PHE A 52 4.81 7.89 1.87
N VAL A 53 4.26 7.50 0.72
CA VAL A 53 3.87 8.40 -0.37
C VAL A 53 2.37 8.21 -0.63
N ASN A 54 1.69 9.23 -1.16
CA ASN A 54 0.31 9.05 -1.62
C ASN A 54 0.31 8.16 -2.89
N TYR A 55 -0.65 7.23 -2.99
CA TYR A 55 -0.69 6.24 -4.06
C TYR A 55 -0.81 6.87 -5.46
N GLU A 56 -1.65 7.90 -5.62
CA GLU A 56 -1.76 8.65 -6.88
C GLU A 56 -0.44 9.30 -7.27
N THR A 57 0.25 9.90 -6.30
CA THR A 57 1.56 10.52 -6.51
C THR A 57 2.58 9.48 -6.97
N PHE A 58 2.61 8.31 -6.32
CA PHE A 58 3.49 7.21 -6.72
C PHE A 58 3.20 6.73 -8.15
N LEU A 59 1.93 6.54 -8.52
CA LEU A 59 1.55 6.16 -9.88
C LEU A 59 2.02 7.22 -10.89
N ARG A 60 1.74 8.50 -10.62
CA ARG A 60 2.11 9.61 -11.51
C ARG A 60 3.61 9.74 -11.71
N GLU A 61 4.40 9.57 -10.65
CA GLU A 61 5.87 9.56 -10.71
C GLU A 61 6.42 8.39 -11.56
N ASN A 62 5.64 7.32 -11.73
CA ASN A 62 5.96 6.21 -12.62
C ASN A 62 5.19 6.29 -13.95
N SER A 63 4.68 7.47 -14.33
CA SER A 63 3.93 7.72 -15.57
C SER A 63 2.65 6.88 -15.72
N LEU A 64 2.00 6.56 -14.60
CA LEU A 64 0.74 5.84 -14.53
C LEU A 64 -0.37 6.70 -13.92
N SER A 65 -1.61 6.26 -14.10
CA SER A 65 -2.79 6.82 -13.44
C SER A 65 -3.65 5.70 -12.85
N TYR A 66 -4.59 6.05 -11.97
CA TYR A 66 -5.56 5.09 -11.42
C TYR A 66 -6.36 4.33 -12.47
N MET A 67 -6.68 4.99 -13.59
CA MET A 67 -7.56 4.46 -14.63
C MET A 67 -6.82 3.56 -15.61
N GLU A 68 -5.51 3.76 -15.76
CA GLU A 68 -4.69 3.10 -16.78
C GLU A 68 -3.76 2.04 -16.21
N ALA A 69 -3.40 2.14 -14.92
CA ALA A 69 -2.49 1.19 -14.30
C ALA A 69 -3.10 -0.22 -14.28
N ASN A 70 -2.34 -1.18 -14.79
CA ASN A 70 -2.63 -2.60 -14.70
C ASN A 70 -2.24 -3.11 -13.30
N VAL A 71 -3.24 -3.15 -12.42
CA VAL A 71 -3.05 -3.42 -10.99
C VAL A 71 -3.73 -4.72 -10.57
N VAL A 72 -2.99 -5.57 -9.85
CA VAL A 72 -3.51 -6.75 -9.16
C VAL A 72 -3.48 -6.52 -7.65
N ARG A 73 -4.66 -6.53 -7.02
CA ARG A 73 -4.76 -6.50 -5.56
C ARG A 73 -4.54 -7.90 -5.00
N LEU A 74 -3.42 -8.11 -4.34
CA LEU A 74 -3.04 -9.38 -3.72
C LEU A 74 -3.69 -9.58 -2.33
N GLY A 75 -4.44 -8.58 -1.86
CA GLY A 75 -5.24 -8.65 -0.64
C GLY A 75 -4.47 -8.27 0.62
N TYR A 76 -4.99 -8.66 1.78
CA TYR A 76 -4.52 -8.21 3.10
C TYR A 76 -3.76 -9.30 3.88
N ASP A 77 -3.86 -10.55 3.46
CA ASP A 77 -3.23 -11.70 4.13
C ASP A 77 -1.80 -11.94 3.62
N TRP A 78 -1.01 -10.87 3.53
CA TRP A 78 0.36 -10.89 3.00
C TRP A 78 1.43 -10.88 4.10
N TYR A 79 1.10 -10.37 5.29
CA TYR A 79 2.04 -10.33 6.40
C TYR A 79 2.01 -11.66 7.15
N LYS A 80 3.12 -12.38 7.06
CA LYS A 80 3.42 -13.55 7.89
C LYS A 80 4.65 -13.15 8.68
N GLY A 81 4.45 -12.86 9.97
CA GLY A 81 5.52 -12.45 10.89
C GLY A 81 6.65 -13.47 10.96
#